data_AF-A0A1B9RY44-F1
#
_entry.id   AF-A0A1B9RY44-F1
#
_cell.length_a   1.000
_cell.length_b   1.000
_cell.length_c   1.000
_cell.angle_alpha   90.00
_cell.angle_beta   90.00
_cell.angle_gamma   90.00
#
_symmetry.space_group_name_H-M   'P 1'
#
loop_
_entity.id
_entity.type
_entity.pdbx_description
1 polymer ?
#
loop_
_entity_poly.entity_id
_entity_poly.type
_entity_poly.pdbx_seq_one_letter_code
_entity_poly.pdbx_strand_id
1 'polypeptide(L)'
;MNVRVIAPRDVINAGLIRDAIIARSRARRDHPDIRRWLETHFFRWVIGCFEHALPVTDAKAWHICVGAQPIPNWFQAKLAAGVQGMIYIDAEHNLLREQEARLVEFLHSRLDTRLAGRFQRISFAAADEAWRKDHERMRRKRTRGWWPSHRQVLTEIITTPNGRFVELRGSGDLLRAEMAYESFHMQHCLGQFANHDRLEGGYGEQYARGCEEGRIRLFSLRDANNHPHVTISLADDLGDWSVDQIKGKQNSVPAARYMPDVLLLLNNLRPRPNDSTDLVLLGLIAHELPTVLGRAMGFSYQSFAELTSADLQRDLVATLPHLLALHPDPDVQLQWLALGAGGDISATTREPGAAIMAALAVTALDRSTSSAGERLAEIFANHFSNWQGTLSAKDAPSSEREGGGWLSRLLAPAKTSPPIGEPDTHRKWALAMTEPLFHRHAVTGVTRGLRLGAPLAVPQRQQSLVRTELGLDQARDEEVLARFQQEFFRVPEFERLGASAGRQKGLARQLLAAHAMRQSYILRLLAAWGLIDETLGWALLFLNAQRVRDCFLGWDEFGLAAARGRALRAAWLSHEPHHGQGTHPSKATENEWQDFHTSPEYIWKRLQWSSFNLVMPGLAPDPSLQQHNRNH
;
A
#
# COMPACT_ATOMS: atom_id res chain seq x y z
N MET A 1 -32.24 36.15 -23.60
CA MET A 1 -31.95 37.23 -24.56
C MET A 1 -32.85 37.03 -25.76
N ASN A 2 -33.68 38.02 -26.07
CA ASN A 2 -34.59 37.99 -27.21
C ASN A 2 -33.79 37.79 -28.49
N VAL A 3 -34.17 36.79 -29.30
CA VAL A 3 -33.68 36.61 -30.66
C VAL A 3 -34.13 37.85 -31.43
N ARG A 4 -33.25 38.84 -31.60
CA ARG A 4 -33.48 39.95 -32.52
C ARG A 4 -33.65 39.32 -33.90
N VAL A 5 -34.87 39.34 -34.41
CA VAL A 5 -35.15 39.09 -35.82
C VAL A 5 -34.28 40.08 -36.60
N ILE A 6 -33.35 39.55 -37.41
CA ILE A 6 -32.37 40.33 -38.16
C ILE A 6 -33.14 41.08 -39.25
N ALA A 7 -33.44 42.36 -39.00
CA ALA A 7 -33.83 43.25 -40.08
C ALA A 7 -32.59 43.46 -40.98
N PRO A 8 -32.71 43.33 -42.31
CA PRO A 8 -31.59 43.57 -43.20
C PRO A 8 -31.13 45.03 -43.06
N ARG A 9 -29.89 45.24 -42.62
CA ARG A 9 -29.25 46.56 -42.61
C ARG A 9 -28.75 46.87 -44.01
N ASP A 10 -28.92 48.11 -44.45
CA ASP A 10 -28.49 48.55 -45.77
C ASP A 10 -26.98 48.88 -45.76
N VAL A 11 -26.15 47.83 -45.86
CA VAL A 11 -24.69 47.92 -45.82
C VAL A 11 -24.13 48.18 -47.22
N ILE A 12 -23.62 49.40 -47.45
CA ILE A 12 -23.22 49.86 -48.78
C ILE A 12 -21.96 49.17 -49.32
N ASN A 13 -21.12 48.63 -48.44
CA ASN A 13 -19.83 48.01 -48.77
C ASN A 13 -19.79 46.50 -48.50
N ALA A 14 -20.94 45.82 -48.50
CA ALA A 14 -21.05 44.40 -48.18
C ALA A 14 -20.14 43.49 -49.05
N GLY A 15 -19.92 43.84 -50.32
CA GLY A 15 -18.99 43.11 -51.20
C GLY A 15 -17.54 43.17 -50.69
N LEU A 16 -17.06 44.36 -50.33
CA LEU A 16 -15.70 44.57 -49.80
C LEU A 16 -15.46 43.80 -48.49
N ILE A 17 -16.47 43.76 -47.61
CA ILE A 17 -16.40 43.00 -46.36
C ILE A 17 -16.22 41.51 -46.64
N ARG A 18 -16.98 40.96 -47.59
CA ARG A 18 -16.88 39.56 -47.98
C ARG A 18 -15.49 39.25 -48.55
N ASP A 19 -15.02 40.09 -49.46
CA ASP A 19 -13.71 39.90 -50.11
C ASP A 19 -12.57 39.95 -49.09
N ALA A 20 -12.65 40.86 -48.10
CA ALA A 20 -11.68 40.94 -47.01
C ALA A 20 -11.67 39.68 -46.14
N ILE A 21 -12.84 39.15 -45.75
CA ILE A 21 -12.95 37.89 -44.99
C ILE A 21 -12.31 36.73 -45.77
N ILE A 22 -12.61 36.61 -47.07
CA ILE A 22 -12.05 35.57 -47.94
C ILE A 22 -10.53 35.71 -48.06
N ALA A 23 -10.04 36.93 -48.29
CA ALA A 23 -8.61 37.22 -48.42
C ALA A 23 -7.86 36.82 -47.13
N ARG A 24 -8.38 37.20 -45.96
CA ARG A 24 -7.80 36.83 -44.66
C ARG A 24 -7.81 35.31 -44.42
N SER A 25 -8.90 34.63 -44.77
CA SER A 25 -8.99 33.18 -44.63
C SER A 25 -8.02 32.42 -45.56
N ARG A 26 -7.81 32.93 -46.78
CA ARG A 26 -6.79 32.41 -47.72
C ARG A 26 -5.38 32.63 -47.19
N ALA A 27 -5.09 33.83 -46.66
CA ALA A 27 -3.79 34.15 -46.09
C ALA A 27 -3.42 33.24 -44.90
N ARG A 28 -4.39 32.93 -44.02
CA ARG A 28 -4.22 31.98 -42.90
C ARG A 28 -4.19 30.51 -43.31
N ARG A 29 -4.56 30.18 -44.55
CA ARG A 29 -4.75 28.80 -45.04
C ARG A 29 -5.77 28.01 -44.22
N ASP A 30 -6.89 28.65 -43.85
CA ASP A 30 -7.94 27.99 -43.08
C ASP A 30 -8.53 26.77 -43.82
N HIS A 31 -8.97 25.77 -43.05
CA HIS A 31 -9.65 24.56 -43.55
C HIS A 31 -10.88 24.92 -44.40
N PRO A 32 -11.21 24.19 -45.49
CA PRO A 32 -12.30 24.52 -46.40
C PRO A 32 -13.66 24.74 -45.70
N ASP A 33 -13.98 23.94 -44.69
CA ASP A 33 -15.23 24.08 -43.93
C ASP A 33 -15.27 25.35 -43.08
N ILE A 34 -14.13 25.78 -42.54
CA ILE A 34 -14.00 27.01 -41.75
C ILE A 34 -14.13 28.21 -42.69
N ARG A 35 -13.44 28.18 -43.84
CA ARG A 35 -13.56 29.23 -44.87
C ARG A 35 -15.01 29.41 -45.30
N ARG A 36 -15.70 28.32 -45.63
CA ARG A 36 -17.12 28.35 -46.01
C ARG A 36 -18.00 28.90 -44.88
N TRP A 37 -17.67 28.60 -43.63
CA TRP A 37 -18.40 29.13 -42.47
C TRP A 37 -18.20 30.64 -42.32
N LEU A 38 -16.98 31.14 -42.51
CA LEU A 38 -16.68 32.57 -42.50
C LEU A 38 -17.40 33.33 -43.61
N GLU A 39 -17.38 32.78 -44.83
CA GLU A 39 -18.05 33.35 -46.01
C GLU A 39 -19.57 33.46 -45.85
N THR A 40 -20.17 32.63 -44.99
CA THR A 40 -21.62 32.53 -44.83
C THR A 40 -22.10 33.09 -43.50
N HIS A 41 -21.77 32.44 -42.39
CA HIS A 41 -22.29 32.75 -41.06
C HIS A 41 -21.62 33.98 -40.44
N PHE A 42 -20.29 34.08 -40.51
CA PHE A 42 -19.58 35.26 -40.02
C PHE A 42 -19.97 36.49 -40.86
N PHE A 43 -19.89 36.40 -42.19
CA PHE A 43 -20.33 37.48 -43.08
C PHE A 43 -21.75 37.97 -42.79
N ARG A 44 -22.73 37.07 -42.65
CA ARG A 44 -24.12 37.42 -42.31
C ARG A 44 -24.24 38.14 -40.97
N TRP A 45 -23.46 37.72 -39.98
CA TRP A 45 -23.41 38.42 -38.69
C TRP A 45 -22.79 39.81 -38.81
N VAL A 46 -21.71 39.98 -39.58
CA VAL A 46 -21.08 41.29 -39.77
C VAL A 46 -22.09 42.29 -40.33
N ILE A 47 -22.75 41.95 -41.44
CA ILE A 47 -23.69 42.87 -42.08
C ILE A 47 -24.99 43.06 -41.27
N GLY A 48 -25.40 42.06 -40.49
CA GLY A 48 -26.66 42.07 -39.75
C GLY A 48 -26.57 42.65 -38.34
N CYS A 49 -25.44 42.49 -37.66
CA CYS A 49 -25.36 42.63 -36.20
C CYS A 49 -24.13 43.38 -35.69
N PHE A 50 -23.09 43.62 -36.51
CA PHE A 50 -21.88 44.29 -36.03
C PHE A 50 -22.15 45.77 -35.69
N GLU A 51 -21.90 46.17 -34.45
CA GLU A 51 -22.35 47.45 -33.91
C GLU A 51 -21.57 48.65 -34.46
N HIS A 52 -20.29 48.47 -34.78
CA HIS A 52 -19.41 49.55 -35.27
C HIS A 52 -19.59 49.78 -36.77
N ALA A 53 -20.61 50.57 -37.11
CA ALA A 53 -20.88 51.00 -38.46
C ALA A 53 -21.03 52.53 -38.51
N LEU A 54 -20.59 53.13 -39.61
CA LEU A 54 -20.71 54.56 -39.88
C LEU A 54 -21.99 54.81 -40.69
N PRO A 55 -22.85 55.77 -40.28
CA PRO A 55 -24.00 56.16 -41.08
C PRO A 55 -23.55 56.89 -42.35
N VAL A 56 -24.19 56.59 -43.47
CA VAL A 56 -23.90 57.21 -44.76
C VAL A 56 -25.17 57.85 -45.32
N THR A 57 -25.32 59.14 -45.07
CA THR A 57 -26.56 59.89 -45.35
C THR A 57 -26.46 60.83 -46.54
N ASP A 58 -25.26 61.09 -47.05
CA ASP A 58 -25.01 62.00 -48.16
C ASP A 58 -23.75 61.62 -48.95
N ALA A 59 -23.51 62.36 -50.03
CA ALA A 59 -22.33 62.22 -50.87
C ALA A 59 -21.01 62.49 -50.12
N LYS A 60 -21.01 63.32 -49.07
CA LYS A 60 -19.81 63.63 -48.29
C LYS A 60 -19.43 62.44 -47.40
N ALA A 61 -20.40 61.84 -46.72
CA ALA A 61 -20.24 60.64 -45.90
C ALA A 61 -19.77 59.44 -46.75
N TRP A 62 -20.24 59.33 -48.00
CA TRP A 62 -19.73 58.34 -48.95
C TRP A 62 -18.22 58.48 -49.16
N HIS A 63 -17.76 59.69 -49.50
CA HIS A 63 -16.34 59.94 -49.77
C HIS A 63 -15.48 59.78 -48.51
N ILE A 64 -16.01 60.06 -47.32
CA ILE A 64 -15.32 59.79 -46.05
C ILE A 64 -15.10 58.29 -45.85
N CYS A 65 -16.09 57.45 -46.17
CA CYS A 65 -16.03 56.01 -45.92
C CYS A 65 -15.34 55.21 -47.03
N VAL A 66 -15.57 55.58 -48.29
CA VAL A 66 -15.16 54.81 -49.49
C VAL A 66 -13.98 55.49 -50.22
N GLY A 67 -13.64 56.72 -49.85
CA GLY A 67 -12.58 57.50 -50.50
C GLY A 67 -13.03 58.20 -51.79
N ALA A 68 -12.07 58.56 -52.65
CA ALA A 68 -12.31 59.32 -53.90
C ALA A 68 -12.99 58.51 -55.03
N GLN A 69 -13.68 57.42 -54.72
CA GLN A 69 -14.36 56.60 -55.72
C GLN A 69 -15.62 57.29 -56.25
N PRO A 70 -15.93 57.15 -57.55
CA PRO A 70 -17.14 57.73 -58.12
C PRO A 70 -18.38 57.15 -57.43
N ILE A 71 -19.32 58.03 -57.06
CA ILE A 71 -20.57 57.63 -56.41
C ILE A 71 -21.40 56.80 -57.41
N PRO A 72 -21.73 55.54 -57.11
CA PRO A 72 -22.52 54.70 -58.01
C PRO A 72 -23.94 55.23 -58.22
N ASN A 73 -24.49 55.04 -59.43
CA ASN A 73 -25.86 55.45 -59.78
C ASN A 73 -26.92 54.87 -58.83
N TRP A 74 -26.73 53.64 -58.33
CA TRP A 74 -27.65 53.02 -57.38
C TRP A 74 -27.68 53.74 -56.02
N PHE A 75 -26.55 54.31 -55.59
CA PHE A 75 -26.46 55.03 -54.32
C PHE A 75 -27.08 56.42 -54.47
N GLN A 76 -26.85 57.10 -55.60
CA GLN A 76 -27.52 58.36 -55.92
C GLN A 76 -29.04 58.20 -56.00
N ALA A 77 -29.53 57.12 -56.61
CA ALA A 77 -30.96 56.81 -56.66
C ALA A 77 -31.56 56.59 -55.27
N LYS A 78 -30.84 55.90 -54.36
CA LYS A 78 -31.27 55.71 -52.96
C LYS A 78 -31.30 57.01 -52.17
N LEU A 79 -30.32 57.88 -52.36
CA LEU A 79 -30.31 59.22 -51.76
C LEU A 79 -31.49 60.07 -52.25
N ALA A 80 -31.75 60.08 -53.57
CA ALA A 80 -32.86 60.80 -54.17
C ALA A 80 -34.23 60.27 -53.72
N ALA A 81 -34.35 58.96 -53.48
CA ALA A 81 -35.54 58.31 -52.93
C ALA A 81 -35.71 58.49 -51.41
N GLY A 82 -34.79 59.19 -50.73
CA GLY A 82 -34.87 59.44 -49.30
C GLY A 82 -34.67 58.21 -48.42
N VAL A 83 -33.98 57.17 -48.91
CA VAL A 83 -33.71 55.95 -48.13
C VAL A 83 -32.82 56.29 -46.93
N GLN A 84 -33.32 56.04 -45.72
CA GLN A 84 -32.57 56.25 -44.48
C GLN A 84 -31.95 54.94 -43.99
N GLY A 85 -30.89 55.04 -43.18
CA GLY A 85 -30.27 53.89 -42.51
C GLY A 85 -29.20 53.14 -43.33
N MET A 86 -28.67 53.75 -44.40
CA MET A 86 -27.49 53.24 -45.09
C MET A 86 -26.25 53.36 -44.20
N ILE A 87 -25.44 52.30 -44.17
CA ILE A 87 -24.27 52.21 -43.29
C ILE A 87 -23.05 51.64 -44.02
N TYR A 88 -21.87 52.02 -43.53
CA TYR A 88 -20.58 51.50 -43.91
C TYR A 88 -19.94 50.77 -42.73
N ILE A 89 -19.35 49.60 -42.96
CA ILE A 89 -18.60 48.86 -41.94
C ILE A 89 -17.15 48.75 -42.41
N ASP A 90 -16.20 49.24 -41.62
CA ASP A 90 -14.79 49.03 -41.92
C ASP A 90 -14.44 47.53 -41.79
N ALA A 91 -14.04 46.94 -42.92
CA ALA A 91 -13.70 45.52 -43.00
C ALA A 91 -12.41 45.17 -42.22
N GLU A 92 -11.59 46.17 -41.89
CA GLU A 92 -10.34 46.04 -41.13
C GLU A 92 -10.48 46.51 -39.67
N HIS A 93 -11.70 46.83 -39.21
CA HIS A 93 -11.94 47.26 -37.84
C HIS A 93 -11.38 46.24 -36.83
N ASN A 94 -10.59 46.69 -35.84
CA ASN A 94 -9.90 45.81 -34.89
C ASN A 94 -10.84 44.83 -34.16
N LEU A 95 -11.96 45.32 -33.63
CA LEU A 95 -12.96 44.46 -32.96
C LEU A 95 -13.58 43.40 -33.88
N LEU A 96 -13.72 43.69 -35.19
CA LEU A 96 -14.18 42.70 -36.16
C LEU A 96 -13.12 41.60 -36.34
N ARG A 97 -11.85 41.99 -36.45
CA ARG A 97 -10.72 41.08 -36.62
C ARG A 97 -10.48 40.20 -35.39
N GLU A 98 -10.64 40.75 -34.19
CA GLU A 98 -10.56 39.99 -32.94
C GLU A 98 -11.63 38.90 -32.86
N GLN A 99 -12.89 39.24 -33.19
CA GLN A 99 -13.98 38.27 -33.21
C GLN A 99 -13.77 37.18 -34.27
N GLU A 100 -13.25 37.55 -35.44
CA GLU A 100 -12.88 36.59 -36.49
C GLU A 100 -11.80 35.63 -36.00
N ALA A 101 -10.68 36.16 -35.48
CA ALA A 101 -9.54 35.36 -35.02
C ALA A 101 -9.94 34.35 -33.94
N ARG A 102 -10.72 34.81 -32.96
CA ARG A 102 -11.30 33.99 -31.90
C ARG A 102 -12.11 32.81 -32.43
N LEU A 103 -13.00 33.05 -33.39
CA LEU A 103 -13.87 31.99 -33.93
C LEU A 103 -13.10 31.04 -34.84
N VAL A 104 -12.11 31.55 -35.56
CA VAL A 104 -11.18 30.72 -36.34
C VAL A 104 -10.41 29.78 -35.42
N GLU A 105 -9.83 30.28 -34.33
CA GLU A 105 -9.15 29.46 -33.31
C GLU A 105 -10.09 28.39 -32.74
N PHE A 106 -11.31 28.79 -32.35
CA PHE A 106 -12.32 27.87 -31.86
C PHE A 106 -12.61 26.74 -32.85
N LEU A 107 -12.90 27.07 -34.11
CA LEU A 107 -13.29 26.08 -35.11
C LEU A 107 -12.12 25.15 -35.47
N HIS A 108 -10.90 25.67 -35.57
CA HIS A 108 -9.70 24.85 -35.78
C HIS A 108 -9.51 23.84 -34.64
N SER A 109 -9.71 24.23 -33.38
CA SER A 109 -9.63 23.32 -32.22
C SER A 109 -10.65 22.17 -32.23
N ARG A 110 -11.62 22.21 -33.15
CA ARG A 110 -12.72 21.23 -33.26
C ARG A 110 -12.67 20.38 -34.52
N LEU A 111 -11.63 20.51 -35.35
CA LEU A 111 -11.47 19.74 -36.60
C LEU A 111 -11.44 18.22 -36.36
N ASP A 112 -10.86 17.76 -35.24
CA ASP A 112 -10.80 16.33 -34.90
C ASP A 112 -12.00 15.85 -34.08
N THR A 113 -13.06 16.66 -34.00
CA THR A 113 -14.26 16.33 -33.21
C THR A 113 -15.46 16.06 -34.11
N ARG A 114 -16.53 15.48 -33.53
CA ARG A 114 -17.84 15.32 -34.21
C ARG A 114 -18.48 16.64 -34.66
N LEU A 115 -17.87 17.79 -34.37
CA LEU A 115 -18.34 19.11 -34.78
C LEU A 115 -17.87 19.49 -36.19
N ALA A 116 -16.74 18.97 -36.67
CA ALA A 116 -16.11 19.38 -37.93
C ALA A 116 -17.06 19.31 -39.13
N GLY A 117 -17.76 18.18 -39.31
CA GLY A 117 -18.75 18.00 -40.38
C GLY A 117 -20.08 18.74 -40.17
N ARG A 118 -20.23 19.53 -39.11
CA ARG A 118 -21.47 20.23 -38.74
C ARG A 118 -21.32 21.73 -38.56
N PHE A 119 -20.14 22.30 -38.85
CA PHE A 119 -19.91 23.75 -38.71
C PHE A 119 -20.98 24.59 -39.42
N GLN A 120 -21.40 24.19 -40.62
CA GLN A 120 -22.41 24.91 -41.40
C GLN A 120 -23.81 24.95 -40.78
N ARG A 121 -24.09 24.11 -39.76
CA ARG A 121 -25.35 24.13 -39.00
C ARG A 121 -25.28 25.04 -37.76
N ILE A 122 -24.11 25.61 -37.46
CA ILE A 122 -23.87 26.43 -36.28
C ILE A 122 -23.89 27.89 -36.72
N SER A 123 -24.80 28.69 -36.15
CA SER A 123 -24.82 30.13 -36.39
C SER A 123 -23.66 30.83 -35.69
N PHE A 124 -23.36 32.07 -36.09
CA PHE A 124 -22.38 32.90 -35.38
C PHE A 124 -22.64 32.95 -33.88
N ALA A 125 -23.88 33.26 -33.46
CA ALA A 125 -24.22 33.41 -32.05
C ALA A 125 -24.02 32.10 -31.25
N ALA A 126 -24.33 30.95 -31.86
CA ALA A 126 -24.11 29.66 -31.24
C ALA A 126 -22.60 29.32 -31.12
N ALA A 127 -21.79 29.65 -32.12
CA ALA A 127 -20.35 29.47 -32.08
C ALA A 127 -19.68 30.40 -31.05
N ASP A 128 -20.10 31.67 -31.01
CA ASP A 128 -19.63 32.66 -30.04
C ASP A 128 -19.91 32.20 -28.61
N GLU A 129 -21.16 31.82 -28.31
CA GLU A 129 -21.56 31.33 -26.99
C GLU A 129 -20.84 30.04 -26.60
N ALA A 130 -20.65 29.11 -27.55
CA ALA A 130 -19.89 27.89 -27.32
C ALA A 130 -18.43 28.18 -26.95
N TRP A 131 -17.79 29.13 -27.65
CA TRP A 131 -16.45 29.57 -27.28
C TRP A 131 -16.45 30.23 -25.90
N ARG A 132 -17.43 31.08 -25.55
CA ARG A 132 -17.47 31.74 -24.23
C ARG A 132 -17.57 30.72 -23.11
N LYS A 133 -18.46 29.74 -23.26
CA LYS A 133 -18.61 28.64 -22.29
C LYS A 133 -17.33 27.83 -22.17
N ASP A 134 -16.68 27.52 -23.29
CA ASP A 134 -15.42 26.78 -23.28
C ASP A 134 -14.29 27.58 -22.61
N HIS A 135 -14.17 28.87 -22.95
CA HIS A 135 -13.18 29.77 -22.36
C HIS A 135 -13.42 30.02 -20.86
N GLU A 136 -14.67 30.22 -20.44
CA GLU A 136 -15.05 30.31 -19.02
C GLU A 136 -14.77 28.99 -18.28
N ARG A 137 -15.06 27.84 -18.90
CA ARG A 137 -14.75 26.53 -18.33
C ARG A 137 -13.24 26.36 -18.15
N MET A 138 -12.44 26.75 -19.15
CA MET A 138 -10.98 26.71 -19.09
C MET A 138 -10.44 27.69 -18.05
N ARG A 139 -11.00 28.89 -17.92
CA ARG A 139 -10.64 29.88 -16.90
C ARG A 139 -10.93 29.35 -15.49
N ARG A 140 -12.11 28.75 -15.26
CA ARG A 140 -12.47 28.11 -13.97
C ARG A 140 -11.55 26.93 -13.64
N LYS A 141 -11.09 26.20 -14.66
CA LYS A 141 -10.10 25.13 -14.49
C LYS A 141 -8.72 25.69 -14.16
N ARG A 142 -8.27 26.75 -14.83
CA ARG A 142 -7.00 27.45 -14.54
C ARG A 142 -6.95 28.00 -13.12
N THR A 143 -8.04 28.61 -12.64
CA THR A 143 -8.13 29.07 -11.23
C THR A 143 -8.02 27.90 -10.23
N ARG A 144 -8.32 26.67 -10.67
CA ARG A 144 -8.15 25.43 -9.89
C ARG A 144 -6.80 24.73 -10.17
N GLY A 145 -5.85 25.41 -10.82
CA GLY A 145 -4.51 24.89 -11.10
C GLY A 145 -4.39 23.99 -12.33
N TRP A 146 -5.40 23.90 -13.20
CA TRP A 146 -5.30 23.08 -14.42
C TRP A 146 -4.48 23.77 -15.52
N TRP A 147 -3.51 23.02 -16.05
CA TRP A 147 -2.69 23.40 -17.21
C TRP A 147 -2.71 22.30 -18.27
N PRO A 148 -2.62 22.62 -19.57
CA PRO A 148 -2.53 21.59 -20.60
C PRO A 148 -1.18 20.86 -20.54
N SER A 149 -1.18 19.57 -20.88
CA SER A 149 0.05 18.80 -21.00
C SER A 149 0.85 19.22 -22.24
N HIS A 150 2.17 19.25 -22.10
CA HIS A 150 3.11 19.66 -23.14
C HIS A 150 3.99 18.48 -23.54
N ARG A 151 3.64 17.79 -24.64
CA ARG A 151 4.36 16.58 -25.09
C ARG A 151 5.86 16.79 -25.34
N GLN A 152 6.29 18.02 -25.62
CA GLN A 152 7.69 18.37 -25.87
C GLN A 152 8.61 18.21 -24.64
N VAL A 153 8.06 18.21 -23.42
CA VAL A 153 8.84 17.94 -22.19
C VAL A 153 8.72 16.50 -21.70
N LEU A 154 8.06 15.63 -22.48
CA LEU A 154 7.87 14.23 -22.12
C LEU A 154 8.78 13.35 -22.96
N THR A 155 9.67 12.61 -22.31
CA THR A 155 10.48 11.57 -22.94
C THR A 155 9.94 10.22 -22.56
N GLU A 156 9.51 9.41 -23.53
CA GLU A 156 9.08 8.04 -23.25
C GLU A 156 10.26 7.17 -22.81
N ILE A 157 10.07 6.42 -21.73
CA ILE A 157 11.09 5.54 -21.14
C ILE A 157 10.79 4.08 -21.45
N ILE A 158 9.55 3.66 -21.21
CA ILE A 158 9.13 2.27 -21.41
C ILE A 158 7.62 2.19 -21.60
N THR A 159 7.18 1.37 -22.55
CA THR A 159 5.77 0.99 -22.71
C THR A 159 5.47 -0.20 -21.79
N THR A 160 4.29 -0.18 -21.17
CA THR A 160 3.87 -1.16 -20.17
C THR A 160 2.45 -1.66 -20.48
N PRO A 161 1.96 -2.75 -19.85
CA PRO A 161 0.61 -3.26 -20.11
C PRO A 161 -0.51 -2.23 -19.89
N ASN A 162 -0.33 -1.33 -18.91
CA ASN A 162 -1.34 -0.33 -18.54
C ASN A 162 -1.10 1.06 -19.15
N GLY A 163 -0.05 1.25 -19.95
CA GLY A 163 0.26 2.55 -20.56
C GLY A 163 1.72 2.70 -20.92
N ARG A 164 2.30 3.86 -20.61
CA ARG A 164 3.73 4.12 -20.80
C ARG A 164 4.27 5.01 -19.68
N PHE A 165 5.50 4.76 -19.27
CA PHE A 165 6.22 5.70 -18.44
C PHE A 165 6.88 6.77 -19.30
N VAL A 166 6.63 8.02 -18.92
CA VAL A 166 7.33 9.19 -19.46
C VAL A 166 8.15 9.83 -18.36
N GLU A 167 9.34 10.30 -18.69
CA GLU A 167 10.14 11.19 -17.86
C GLU A 167 9.83 12.64 -18.23
N LEU A 168 9.60 13.48 -17.23
CA LEU A 168 9.40 14.93 -17.42
C LEU A 168 10.78 15.59 -17.57
N ARG A 169 11.26 15.65 -18.81
CA ARG A 169 12.53 16.28 -19.18
C ARG A 169 12.28 17.67 -19.74
N GLY A 170 12.56 18.70 -18.95
CA GLY A 170 12.43 20.09 -19.36
C GLY A 170 12.91 21.04 -18.26
N SER A 171 12.83 22.34 -18.54
CA SER A 171 13.11 23.41 -17.59
C SER A 171 12.13 24.58 -17.82
N GLY A 172 12.08 25.51 -16.87
CA GLY A 172 11.24 26.70 -16.96
C GLY A 172 9.74 26.40 -16.91
N ASP A 173 8.97 27.17 -17.67
CA ASP A 173 7.50 27.16 -17.61
C ASP A 173 6.87 25.87 -18.11
N LEU A 174 7.51 25.20 -19.08
CA LEU A 174 6.96 23.98 -19.69
C LEU A 174 7.01 22.79 -18.73
N LEU A 175 8.11 22.66 -17.97
CA LEU A 175 8.22 21.64 -16.92
C LEU A 175 7.16 21.90 -15.84
N ARG A 176 7.07 23.14 -15.36
CA ARG A 176 6.11 23.54 -14.33
C ARG A 176 4.66 23.29 -14.78
N ALA A 177 4.34 23.56 -16.05
CA ALA A 177 3.01 23.30 -16.61
C ALA A 177 2.68 21.80 -16.64
N GLU A 178 3.65 20.94 -16.96
CA GLU A 178 3.47 19.50 -16.94
C GLU A 178 3.35 18.95 -15.52
N MET A 179 4.07 19.52 -14.54
CA MET A 179 3.90 19.20 -13.11
C MET A 179 2.53 19.63 -12.58
N ALA A 180 2.02 20.78 -13.03
CA ALA A 180 0.67 21.22 -12.70
C ALA A 180 -0.40 20.32 -13.33
N TYR A 181 -0.19 19.88 -14.58
CA TYR A 181 -1.03 18.87 -15.22
C TYR A 181 -1.04 17.56 -14.42
N GLU A 182 0.13 17.06 -14.01
CA GLU A 182 0.25 15.88 -13.13
C GLU A 182 -0.61 16.06 -11.88
N SER A 183 -0.39 17.17 -11.17
CA SER A 183 -1.01 17.45 -9.87
C SER A 183 -2.52 17.58 -9.94
N PHE A 184 -3.03 18.19 -11.01
CA PHE A 184 -4.46 18.31 -11.21
C PHE A 184 -5.14 16.95 -11.36
N HIS A 185 -4.53 16.04 -12.13
CA HIS A 185 -5.11 14.73 -12.43
C HIS A 185 -4.89 13.73 -11.29
N MET A 186 -3.68 13.71 -10.74
CA MET A 186 -3.29 12.84 -9.63
C MET A 186 -3.76 13.36 -8.28
N GLN A 187 -4.14 14.63 -8.16
CA GLN A 187 -4.58 15.24 -6.89
C GLN A 187 -3.53 15.13 -5.78
N HIS A 188 -2.26 15.32 -6.12
CA HIS A 188 -1.12 15.29 -5.19
C HIS A 188 -0.24 16.54 -5.37
N CYS A 189 0.80 16.68 -4.55
CA CYS A 189 1.45 17.97 -4.33
C CYS A 189 2.56 18.34 -5.32
N LEU A 190 2.94 17.47 -6.25
CA LEU A 190 4.14 17.62 -7.10
C LEU A 190 4.29 18.99 -7.78
N GLY A 191 3.18 19.55 -8.24
CA GLY A 191 3.03 20.82 -8.96
C GLY A 191 1.99 21.72 -8.29
N GLN A 192 1.89 21.66 -6.96
CA GLN A 192 1.18 22.67 -6.18
C GLN A 192 2.03 23.94 -6.07
N PHE A 193 1.82 24.84 -7.03
CA PHE A 193 2.44 26.16 -7.03
C PHE A 193 1.61 27.16 -6.23
N ALA A 194 2.26 28.08 -5.51
CA ALA A 194 1.56 29.11 -4.76
C ALA A 194 0.79 30.06 -5.70
N ASN A 195 1.40 30.38 -6.86
CA ASN A 195 0.75 31.14 -7.92
C ASN A 195 0.36 30.20 -9.09
N HIS A 196 -0.92 29.86 -9.20
CA HIS A 196 -1.42 28.98 -10.26
C HIS A 196 -1.35 29.58 -11.67
N ASP A 197 -1.27 30.91 -11.82
CA ASP A 197 -1.24 31.58 -13.12
C ASP A 197 0.18 31.70 -13.68
N ARG A 198 1.18 31.83 -12.79
CA ARG A 198 2.60 31.90 -13.17
C ARG A 198 3.37 30.61 -12.93
N LEU A 199 2.78 29.67 -12.20
CA LEU A 199 3.42 28.43 -11.76
C LEU A 199 4.68 28.66 -10.94
N GLU A 200 4.62 29.64 -10.04
CA GLU A 200 5.76 30.04 -9.21
C GLU A 200 5.50 29.79 -7.73
N GLY A 201 6.56 29.44 -7.00
CA GLY A 201 6.55 29.30 -5.55
C GLY A 201 5.73 28.11 -5.05
N GLY A 202 5.59 27.99 -3.73
CA GLY A 202 4.94 26.82 -3.12
C GLY A 202 5.82 25.56 -3.17
N TYR A 203 5.19 24.40 -2.92
CA TYR A 203 5.92 23.12 -2.84
C TYR A 203 6.41 22.65 -4.21
N GLY A 204 5.64 22.90 -5.28
CA GLY A 204 6.02 22.51 -6.64
C GLY A 204 7.31 23.19 -7.13
N GLU A 205 7.64 24.37 -6.62
CA GLU A 205 8.90 25.08 -6.97
C GLU A 205 10.14 24.28 -6.55
N GLN A 206 10.08 23.55 -5.44
CA GLN A 206 11.22 22.75 -4.95
C GLN A 206 11.53 21.60 -5.91
N TYR A 207 10.51 20.91 -6.40
CA TYR A 207 10.66 19.84 -7.40
C TYR A 207 11.13 20.38 -8.75
N ALA A 208 10.57 21.52 -9.19
CA ALA A 208 10.95 22.13 -10.46
C ALA A 208 12.45 22.49 -10.45
N ARG A 209 12.92 23.16 -9.40
CA ARG A 209 14.35 23.49 -9.24
C ARG A 209 15.23 22.26 -9.11
N GLY A 210 14.79 21.24 -8.35
CA GLY A 210 15.52 19.98 -8.24
C GLY A 210 15.72 19.29 -9.59
N CYS A 211 14.72 19.34 -10.48
CA CYS A 211 14.86 18.83 -11.85
C CYS A 211 15.80 19.69 -12.70
N GLU A 212 15.69 21.02 -12.61
CA GLU A 212 16.53 21.98 -13.36
C GLU A 212 18.01 21.89 -12.96
N GLU A 213 18.28 21.63 -11.68
CA GLU A 213 19.63 21.42 -11.12
C GLU A 213 20.14 19.99 -11.32
N GLY A 214 19.33 19.09 -11.92
CA GLY A 214 19.69 17.69 -12.14
C GLY A 214 19.78 16.84 -10.87
N ARG A 215 19.17 17.28 -9.77
CA ARG A 215 19.11 16.55 -8.48
C ARG A 215 17.88 15.66 -8.34
N ILE A 216 16.85 15.86 -9.17
CA ILE A 216 15.61 15.11 -9.14
C ILE A 216 15.23 14.68 -10.57
N ARG A 217 14.68 13.47 -10.70
CA ARG A 217 14.05 12.99 -11.93
C ARG A 217 12.61 12.59 -11.64
N LEU A 218 11.70 12.97 -12.54
CA LEU A 218 10.27 12.73 -12.38
C LEU A 218 9.74 11.84 -13.49
N PHE A 219 9.04 10.77 -13.11
CA PHE A 219 8.42 9.82 -14.02
C PHE A 219 6.92 9.75 -13.77
N SER A 220 6.15 9.62 -14.84
CA SER A 220 4.69 9.48 -14.78
C SER A 220 4.21 8.31 -15.64
N LEU A 221 3.40 7.41 -15.07
CA LEU A 221 2.68 6.39 -15.82
C LEU A 221 1.45 7.02 -16.47
N ARG A 222 1.46 7.13 -17.80
CA ARG A 222 0.39 7.75 -18.60
C ARG A 222 -0.40 6.69 -19.35
N ASP A 223 -1.73 6.76 -19.30
CA ASP A 223 -2.60 5.93 -20.14
C ASP A 223 -2.66 6.43 -21.61
N ALA A 224 -3.47 5.76 -22.43
CA ALA A 224 -3.68 6.12 -23.84
C ALA A 224 -4.28 7.53 -24.04
N ASN A 225 -4.99 8.06 -23.04
CA ASN A 225 -5.53 9.42 -23.05
C ASN A 225 -4.56 10.45 -22.44
N ASN A 226 -3.33 10.04 -22.13
CA ASN A 226 -2.32 10.84 -21.45
C ASN A 226 -2.70 11.24 -20.01
N HIS A 227 -3.59 10.50 -19.35
CA HIS A 227 -3.86 10.73 -17.94
C HIS A 227 -2.83 10.00 -17.07
N PRO A 228 -2.28 10.66 -16.03
CA PRO A 228 -1.40 10.01 -15.08
C PRO A 228 -2.12 9.07 -14.14
N HIS A 229 -1.41 8.04 -13.71
CA HIS A 229 -1.87 7.06 -12.73
C HIS A 229 -0.87 6.76 -11.62
N VAL A 230 0.43 6.97 -11.88
CA VAL A 230 1.53 6.80 -10.92
C VAL A 230 2.57 7.88 -11.19
N THR A 231 3.07 8.52 -10.15
CA THR A 231 4.22 9.43 -10.20
C THR A 231 5.36 8.84 -9.39
N ILE A 232 6.57 8.82 -9.96
CA ILE A 232 7.79 8.34 -9.28
C ILE A 232 8.83 9.47 -9.33
N SER A 233 9.39 9.84 -8.18
CA SER A 233 10.55 10.72 -8.10
C SER A 233 11.79 9.92 -7.72
N LEU A 234 12.89 10.17 -8.43
CA LEU A 234 14.22 9.75 -8.02
C LEU A 234 15.02 10.97 -7.60
N ALA A 235 15.81 10.85 -6.55
CA ALA A 235 16.71 11.90 -6.09
C ALA A 235 18.17 11.45 -6.26
N ASP A 236 19.05 12.42 -6.54
CA ASP A 236 20.49 12.21 -6.48
C ASP A 236 20.86 11.92 -5.04
N ASP A 237 21.56 10.81 -4.86
CA ASP A 237 22.13 10.38 -3.61
C ASP A 237 23.58 9.97 -3.92
N LEU A 238 24.52 10.85 -3.58
CA LEU A 238 25.96 10.64 -3.74
C LEU A 238 26.38 10.26 -5.18
N GLY A 239 25.74 10.87 -6.19
CA GLY A 239 26.04 10.60 -7.60
C GLY A 239 25.40 9.34 -8.18
N ASP A 240 24.46 8.73 -7.47
CA ASP A 240 23.58 7.66 -7.96
C ASP A 240 22.11 8.00 -7.69
N TRP A 241 21.18 7.34 -8.38
CA TRP A 241 19.75 7.60 -8.22
C TRP A 241 19.14 6.70 -7.16
N SER A 242 18.42 7.26 -6.20
CA SER A 242 17.59 6.50 -5.25
C SER A 242 16.13 6.92 -5.31
N VAL A 243 15.22 6.06 -4.86
CA VAL A 243 13.78 6.34 -4.89
C VAL A 243 13.42 7.35 -3.80
N ASP A 244 12.96 8.53 -4.20
CA ASP A 244 12.42 9.52 -3.27
C ASP A 244 10.96 9.19 -2.94
N GLN A 245 10.09 9.12 -3.96
CA GLN A 245 8.66 8.84 -3.77
C GLN A 245 8.07 8.00 -4.91
N ILE A 246 7.03 7.22 -4.57
CA ILE A 246 6.17 6.51 -5.51
C ILE A 246 4.71 6.74 -5.08
N LYS A 247 3.98 7.56 -5.82
CA LYS A 247 2.63 8.01 -5.45
C LYS A 247 1.59 7.69 -6.52
N GLY A 248 0.45 7.22 -6.05
CA GLY A 248 -0.80 7.12 -6.80
C GLY A 248 -1.66 8.37 -6.64
N LYS A 249 -2.93 8.24 -7.02
CA LYS A 249 -3.92 9.32 -6.90
C LYS A 249 -4.10 9.74 -5.44
N GLN A 250 -4.29 11.02 -5.16
CA GLN A 250 -4.47 11.62 -3.83
C GLN A 250 -3.30 11.37 -2.88
N ASN A 251 -2.07 11.32 -3.41
CA ASN A 251 -0.86 11.03 -2.64
C ASN A 251 -0.89 9.68 -1.89
N SER A 252 -1.73 8.75 -2.35
CA SER A 252 -1.86 7.40 -1.79
C SER A 252 -0.90 6.42 -2.44
N VAL A 253 -0.83 5.20 -1.90
CA VAL A 253 -0.11 4.09 -2.54
C VAL A 253 -0.73 3.82 -3.93
N PRO A 254 0.08 3.65 -4.99
CA PRO A 254 -0.42 3.22 -6.30
C PRO A 254 -1.41 2.05 -6.23
N ALA A 255 -2.44 2.09 -7.08
CA ALA A 255 -3.37 0.97 -7.19
C ALA A 255 -2.64 -0.32 -7.58
N ALA A 256 -2.99 -1.44 -6.96
CA ALA A 256 -2.29 -2.73 -7.11
C ALA A 256 -2.11 -3.17 -8.58
N ARG A 257 -3.05 -2.84 -9.46
CA ARG A 257 -2.96 -3.15 -10.91
C ARG A 257 -1.75 -2.52 -11.61
N TYR A 258 -1.19 -1.44 -11.05
CA TYR A 258 -0.03 -0.75 -11.61
C TYR A 258 1.31 -1.24 -11.05
N MET A 259 1.29 -2.17 -10.09
CA MET A 259 2.51 -2.70 -9.48
C MET A 259 3.47 -3.32 -10.51
N PRO A 260 3.00 -4.14 -11.48
CA PRO A 260 3.89 -4.69 -12.50
C PRO A 260 4.55 -3.61 -13.35
N ASP A 261 3.85 -2.50 -13.63
CA ASP A 261 4.41 -1.37 -14.38
C ASP A 261 5.51 -0.67 -13.57
N VAL A 262 5.28 -0.42 -12.27
CA VAL A 262 6.27 0.19 -11.36
C VAL A 262 7.52 -0.67 -11.29
N LEU A 263 7.37 -1.98 -11.09
CA LEU A 263 8.48 -2.93 -11.08
C LEU A 263 9.27 -2.91 -12.38
N LEU A 264 8.57 -2.88 -13.53
CA LEU A 264 9.21 -2.82 -14.84
C LEU A 264 10.04 -1.54 -14.99
N LEU A 265 9.55 -0.38 -14.54
CA LEU A 265 10.33 0.85 -14.55
C LEU A 265 11.54 0.77 -13.62
N LEU A 266 11.35 0.35 -12.37
CA LEU A 266 12.45 0.27 -11.40
C LEU A 266 13.55 -0.68 -11.87
N ASN A 267 13.20 -1.80 -12.51
CA ASN A 267 14.18 -2.75 -13.05
C ASN A 267 14.85 -2.27 -14.34
N ASN A 268 14.22 -1.34 -15.06
CA ASN A 268 14.83 -0.64 -16.19
C ASN A 268 15.80 0.46 -15.75
N LEU A 269 15.43 1.24 -14.73
CA LEU A 269 16.23 2.35 -14.22
C LEU A 269 17.32 1.92 -13.22
N ARG A 270 17.07 0.83 -12.48
CA ARG A 270 17.93 0.25 -11.44
C ARG A 270 18.43 1.27 -10.41
N PRO A 271 17.54 2.05 -9.78
CA PRO A 271 17.96 2.95 -8.71
C PRO A 271 18.59 2.15 -7.56
N ARG A 272 19.52 2.79 -6.86
CA ARG A 272 20.11 2.26 -5.64
C ARG A 272 19.03 2.04 -4.57
N PRO A 273 19.03 0.89 -3.88
CA PRO A 273 18.13 0.64 -2.77
C PRO A 273 18.33 1.63 -1.64
N ASN A 274 17.22 2.00 -1.01
CA ASN A 274 17.17 2.86 0.15
C ASN A 274 15.99 2.46 1.05
N ASP A 275 15.84 3.14 2.18
CA ASP A 275 14.77 2.87 3.15
C ASP A 275 13.46 3.60 2.79
N SER A 276 13.15 3.75 1.50
CA SER A 276 11.93 4.44 1.06
C SER A 276 10.68 3.75 1.60
N THR A 277 9.89 4.50 2.36
CA THR A 277 8.61 4.04 2.89
C THR A 277 7.66 3.57 1.78
N ASP A 278 7.71 4.20 0.61
CA ASP A 278 6.84 3.83 -0.51
C ASP A 278 7.21 2.45 -1.08
N LEU A 279 8.50 2.13 -1.20
CA LEU A 279 8.96 0.79 -1.59
C LEU A 279 8.49 -0.27 -0.58
N VAL A 280 8.63 0.03 0.72
CA VAL A 280 8.20 -0.83 1.82
C VAL A 280 6.68 -1.07 1.81
N LEU A 281 5.88 -0.03 1.62
CA LEU A 281 4.41 -0.12 1.56
C LEU A 281 3.92 -0.89 0.34
N LEU A 282 4.62 -0.74 -0.79
CA LEU A 282 4.33 -1.48 -2.03
C LEU A 282 4.82 -2.94 -1.98
N GLY A 283 5.61 -3.31 -0.96
CA GLY A 283 6.23 -4.63 -0.87
C GLY A 283 7.26 -4.86 -1.99
N LEU A 284 8.00 -3.84 -2.38
CA LEU A 284 9.06 -3.93 -3.40
C LEU A 284 10.41 -4.12 -2.72
N ILE A 285 10.99 -5.30 -2.91
CA ILE A 285 12.21 -5.72 -2.23
C ILE A 285 13.36 -5.69 -3.22
N ALA A 286 14.41 -4.95 -2.86
CA ALA A 286 15.64 -4.93 -3.63
C ALA A 286 16.49 -6.18 -3.35
N HIS A 287 17.18 -6.67 -4.38
CA HIS A 287 18.21 -7.68 -4.26
C HIS A 287 19.39 -7.36 -5.18
N GLU A 288 20.58 -7.79 -4.75
CA GLU A 288 21.82 -7.61 -5.50
C GLU A 288 21.87 -8.56 -6.70
N LEU A 289 22.26 -8.02 -7.86
CA LEU A 289 22.56 -8.81 -9.04
C LEU A 289 24.02 -9.33 -8.97
N PRO A 290 24.30 -10.55 -9.46
CA PRO A 290 25.66 -11.08 -9.48
C PRO A 290 26.62 -10.12 -10.20
N THR A 291 27.74 -9.79 -9.56
CA THR A 291 28.79 -8.99 -10.17
C THR A 291 29.45 -9.80 -11.29
N VAL A 292 29.19 -9.42 -12.54
CA VAL A 292 29.98 -9.91 -13.68
C VAL A 292 31.21 -9.01 -13.80
N LEU A 293 32.41 -9.61 -13.85
CA LEU A 293 33.70 -8.90 -13.90
C LEU A 293 33.66 -7.65 -14.80
N GLY A 294 33.90 -6.48 -14.20
CA GLY A 294 33.98 -5.20 -14.90
C GLY A 294 32.69 -4.38 -14.98
N ARG A 295 31.55 -4.86 -14.45
CA ARG A 295 30.34 -4.03 -14.24
C ARG A 295 30.17 -3.65 -12.77
N ALA A 296 29.74 -2.41 -12.53
CA ALA A 296 29.32 -1.95 -11.21
C ALA A 296 28.23 -2.88 -10.63
N MET A 297 28.21 -3.02 -9.31
CA MET A 297 27.13 -3.68 -8.57
C MET A 297 25.79 -3.08 -9.01
N GLY A 298 24.86 -3.92 -9.43
CA GLY A 298 23.53 -3.51 -9.85
C GLY A 298 22.48 -4.16 -8.96
N PHE A 299 21.33 -3.52 -8.86
CA PHE A 299 20.19 -4.03 -8.10
C PHE A 299 19.02 -4.31 -9.01
N SER A 300 18.15 -5.21 -8.55
CA SER A 300 16.84 -5.44 -9.12
C SER A 300 15.82 -5.46 -7.99
N TYR A 301 14.60 -5.03 -8.31
CA TYR A 301 13.44 -5.07 -7.43
C TYR A 301 12.56 -6.25 -7.79
N GLN A 302 11.98 -6.87 -6.77
CA GLN A 302 10.99 -7.95 -6.89
C GLN A 302 9.82 -7.66 -5.95
N SER A 303 8.62 -8.11 -6.30
CA SER A 303 7.49 -8.09 -5.37
C SER A 303 7.72 -9.08 -4.23
N PHE A 304 7.36 -8.70 -3.00
CA PHE A 304 7.29 -9.56 -1.84
C PHE A 304 6.49 -10.85 -2.10
N ALA A 305 5.38 -10.74 -2.84
CA ALA A 305 4.51 -11.85 -3.21
C ALA A 305 5.19 -12.90 -4.10
N GLU A 306 6.24 -12.51 -4.83
CA GLU A 306 6.96 -13.35 -5.79
C GLU A 306 8.31 -13.86 -5.25
N LEU A 307 8.68 -13.48 -4.02
CA LEU A 307 9.92 -13.94 -3.40
C LEU A 307 9.93 -15.46 -3.29
N THR A 308 10.99 -16.08 -3.77
CA THR A 308 11.18 -17.54 -3.71
C THR A 308 11.77 -18.01 -2.38
N SER A 309 12.42 -17.11 -1.64
CA SER A 309 13.04 -17.42 -0.35
C SER A 309 12.02 -17.28 0.78
N ALA A 310 11.48 -18.41 1.25
CA ALA A 310 10.56 -18.45 2.38
C ALA A 310 11.17 -17.85 3.66
N ASP A 311 12.47 -18.04 3.89
CA ASP A 311 13.15 -17.44 5.06
C ASP A 311 13.21 -15.92 4.97
N LEU A 312 13.46 -15.36 3.78
CA LEU A 312 13.43 -13.92 3.58
C LEU A 312 12.01 -13.37 3.76
N GLN A 313 10.99 -14.04 3.23
CA GLN A 313 9.60 -13.63 3.42
C GLN A 313 9.22 -13.59 4.91
N ARG A 314 9.62 -14.61 5.67
CA ARG A 314 9.41 -14.66 7.13
C ARG A 314 10.10 -13.52 7.87
N ASP A 315 11.37 -13.26 7.55
CA ASP A 315 12.14 -12.18 8.17
C ASP A 315 11.53 -10.80 7.83
N LEU A 316 11.05 -10.64 6.59
CA LEU A 316 10.38 -9.42 6.15
C LEU A 316 9.03 -9.23 6.86
N VAL A 317 8.19 -10.26 6.96
CA VAL A 317 6.89 -10.15 7.67
C VAL A 317 7.08 -9.89 9.16
N ALA A 318 8.10 -10.48 9.79
CA ALA A 318 8.44 -10.18 11.17
C ALA A 318 8.90 -8.72 11.37
N THR A 319 9.52 -8.12 10.35
CA THR A 319 9.95 -6.71 10.40
C THR A 319 8.82 -5.75 10.01
N LEU A 320 8.01 -6.14 9.03
CA LEU A 320 7.03 -5.33 8.31
C LEU A 320 5.71 -6.12 8.20
N PRO A 321 4.92 -6.20 9.28
CA PRO A 321 3.75 -7.09 9.36
C PRO A 321 2.67 -6.79 8.31
N HIS A 322 2.61 -5.57 7.76
CA HIS A 322 1.65 -5.22 6.69
C HIS A 322 1.89 -6.00 5.40
N LEU A 323 3.11 -6.53 5.17
CA LEU A 323 3.42 -7.37 4.01
C LEU A 323 2.59 -8.64 3.96
N LEU A 324 2.06 -9.10 5.09
CA LEU A 324 1.16 -10.26 5.15
C LEU A 324 -0.06 -10.09 4.21
N ALA A 325 -0.62 -8.88 4.09
CA ALA A 325 -1.76 -8.60 3.19
C ALA A 325 -1.39 -8.68 1.70
N LEU A 326 -0.10 -8.58 1.38
CA LEU A 326 0.40 -8.70 0.01
C LEU A 326 0.71 -10.16 -0.35
N HIS A 327 0.76 -11.06 0.63
CA HIS A 327 0.95 -12.48 0.37
C HIS A 327 -0.33 -13.08 -0.22
N PRO A 328 -0.27 -13.83 -1.33
CA PRO A 328 -1.46 -14.37 -1.98
C PRO A 328 -2.19 -15.42 -1.12
N ASP A 329 -1.43 -16.21 -0.36
CA ASP A 329 -1.94 -17.28 0.51
C ASP A 329 -1.06 -17.39 1.77
N PRO A 330 -1.22 -16.51 2.77
CA PRO A 330 -0.34 -16.47 3.94
C PRO A 330 -0.56 -17.67 4.85
N ASP A 331 0.46 -18.52 4.96
CA ASP A 331 0.44 -19.67 5.86
C ASP A 331 0.33 -19.26 7.34
N VAL A 332 -0.04 -20.21 8.20
CA VAL A 332 -0.19 -19.99 9.65
C VAL A 332 1.09 -19.51 10.32
N GLN A 333 2.26 -19.86 9.78
CA GLN A 333 3.54 -19.42 10.33
C GLN A 333 3.78 -17.92 10.07
N LEU A 334 3.51 -17.42 8.86
CA LEU A 334 3.57 -16.00 8.54
C LEU A 334 2.60 -15.21 9.40
N GLN A 335 1.39 -15.74 9.63
CA GLN A 335 0.41 -15.10 10.51
C GLN A 335 0.92 -15.02 11.97
N TRP A 336 1.57 -16.08 12.50
CA TRP A 336 2.20 -16.04 13.84
C TRP A 336 3.35 -15.03 13.93
N LEU A 337 4.16 -14.92 12.88
CA LEU A 337 5.25 -13.94 12.79
C LEU A 337 4.70 -12.52 12.77
N ALA A 338 3.68 -12.26 11.94
CA ALA A 338 3.00 -10.98 11.90
C ALA A 338 2.36 -10.62 13.25
N LEU A 339 1.72 -11.58 13.94
CA LEU A 339 1.17 -11.36 15.29
C LEU A 339 2.29 -11.01 16.27
N GLY A 340 3.42 -11.72 16.21
CA GLY A 340 4.61 -11.41 17.01
C GLY A 340 5.15 -10.01 16.74
N ALA A 341 5.06 -9.55 15.49
CA ALA A 341 5.40 -8.20 15.06
C ALA A 341 4.29 -7.15 15.33
N GLY A 342 3.15 -7.56 15.90
CA GLY A 342 2.05 -6.68 16.27
C GLY A 342 1.11 -6.32 15.13
N GLY A 343 1.14 -7.09 14.04
CA GLY A 343 0.21 -6.95 12.94
C GLY A 343 -1.23 -7.29 13.35
N ASP A 344 -2.18 -6.56 12.77
CA ASP A 344 -3.60 -6.88 12.89
C ASP A 344 -3.97 -7.99 11.89
N ILE A 345 -3.86 -9.23 12.34
CA ILE A 345 -4.12 -10.41 11.50
C ILE A 345 -5.57 -10.44 11.02
N SER A 346 -6.51 -9.98 11.86
CA SER A 346 -7.95 -10.04 11.57
C SER A 346 -8.36 -9.14 10.41
N ALA A 347 -7.69 -7.98 10.26
CA ALA A 347 -7.90 -7.07 9.14
C ALA A 347 -7.10 -7.47 7.89
N THR A 348 -5.98 -8.15 8.07
CA THR A 348 -4.96 -8.36 7.03
C THR A 348 -5.13 -9.69 6.29
N THR A 349 -5.76 -10.69 6.91
CA THR A 349 -5.88 -12.04 6.38
C THR A 349 -7.35 -12.43 6.19
N ARG A 350 -7.69 -13.01 5.03
CA ARG A 350 -9.07 -13.45 4.74
C ARG A 350 -9.51 -14.63 5.60
N GLU A 351 -8.60 -15.57 5.86
CA GLU A 351 -8.84 -16.77 6.66
C GLU A 351 -7.78 -16.87 7.77
N PRO A 352 -7.91 -16.08 8.86
CA PRO A 352 -7.00 -16.18 10.00
C PRO A 352 -7.07 -17.56 10.65
N GLY A 353 -5.92 -18.11 11.04
CA GLY A 353 -5.85 -19.38 11.74
C GLY A 353 -6.61 -19.35 13.07
N ALA A 354 -7.34 -20.43 13.40
CA ALA A 354 -8.16 -20.50 14.61
C ALA A 354 -7.35 -20.23 15.90
N ALA A 355 -6.13 -20.76 15.98
CA ALA A 355 -5.25 -20.53 17.13
C ALA A 355 -4.76 -19.09 17.27
N ILE A 356 -4.66 -18.37 16.15
CA ILE A 356 -4.24 -16.96 16.12
C ILE A 356 -5.39 -16.08 16.59
N MET A 357 -6.61 -16.38 16.16
CA MET A 357 -7.81 -15.69 16.65
C MET A 357 -8.05 -15.95 18.13
N ALA A 358 -7.88 -17.20 18.59
CA ALA A 358 -7.93 -17.51 20.01
C ALA A 358 -6.84 -16.77 20.81
N ALA A 359 -5.62 -16.68 20.29
CA ALA A 359 -4.54 -15.90 20.89
C ALA A 359 -4.92 -14.42 21.04
N LEU A 360 -5.41 -13.78 19.98
CA LEU A 360 -5.88 -12.40 20.03
C LEU A 360 -6.97 -12.21 21.09
N ALA A 361 -7.99 -13.08 21.10
CA ALA A 361 -9.09 -13.03 22.05
C ALA A 361 -8.62 -13.20 23.51
N VAL A 362 -7.72 -14.16 23.77
CA VAL A 362 -7.15 -14.38 25.11
C VAL A 362 -6.31 -13.18 25.55
N THR A 363 -5.50 -12.58 24.66
CA THR A 363 -4.68 -11.42 25.02
C THR A 363 -5.49 -10.14 25.26
N ALA A 364 -6.67 -10.03 24.66
CA ALA A 364 -7.58 -8.90 24.83
C ALA A 364 -8.53 -9.06 26.03
N LEU A 365 -8.56 -10.22 26.70
CA LEU A 365 -9.48 -10.51 27.78
C LEU A 365 -9.16 -9.70 29.05
N ASP A 366 -10.16 -8.98 29.55
CA ASP A 366 -10.07 -8.28 30.85
C ASP A 366 -10.16 -9.27 32.02
N ARG A 367 -9.06 -9.39 32.76
CA ARG A 367 -8.89 -10.28 33.92
C ARG A 367 -9.66 -9.84 35.16
N SER A 368 -10.06 -8.58 35.25
CA SER A 368 -10.76 -8.05 36.44
C SER A 368 -12.19 -8.59 36.58
N THR A 369 -12.71 -9.21 35.51
CA THR A 369 -14.06 -9.73 35.47
C THR A 369 -14.19 -11.08 36.18
N SER A 370 -15.23 -11.25 37.01
CA SER A 370 -15.51 -12.50 37.72
C SER A 370 -15.82 -13.69 36.80
N SER A 371 -16.09 -13.46 35.51
CA SER A 371 -16.39 -14.46 34.48
C SER A 371 -15.22 -14.75 33.53
N ALA A 372 -13.99 -14.29 33.84
CA ALA A 372 -12.84 -14.50 32.97
C ALA A 372 -12.58 -15.98 32.64
N GLY A 373 -12.75 -16.90 33.60
CA GLY A 373 -12.58 -18.34 33.38
C GLY A 373 -13.62 -18.93 32.41
N GLU A 374 -14.89 -18.53 32.51
CA GLU A 374 -15.96 -18.96 31.60
C GLU A 374 -15.72 -18.44 30.19
N ARG A 375 -15.31 -17.17 30.05
CA ARG A 375 -14.95 -16.57 28.77
C ARG A 375 -13.76 -17.28 28.10
N LEU A 376 -12.75 -17.70 28.87
CA LEU A 376 -11.63 -18.48 28.33
C LEU A 376 -12.08 -19.84 27.77
N ALA A 377 -12.98 -20.53 28.47
CA ALA A 377 -13.56 -21.77 27.98
C ALA A 377 -14.39 -21.55 26.71
N GLU A 378 -15.16 -20.47 26.64
CA GLU A 378 -15.93 -20.07 25.46
C GLU A 378 -15.02 -19.77 24.26
N ILE A 379 -13.94 -19.01 24.44
CA ILE A 379 -12.95 -18.75 23.39
C ILE A 379 -12.40 -20.06 22.81
N PHE A 380 -12.02 -21.01 23.66
CA PHE A 380 -11.51 -22.31 23.21
C PHE A 380 -12.58 -23.12 22.49
N ALA A 381 -13.81 -23.18 23.00
CA ALA A 381 -14.91 -23.89 22.36
C ALA A 381 -15.25 -23.31 20.97
N ASN A 382 -15.20 -21.99 20.82
CA ASN A 382 -15.50 -21.28 19.57
C ASN A 382 -14.45 -21.52 18.49
N HIS A 383 -13.17 -21.62 18.87
CA HIS A 383 -12.08 -21.79 17.91
C HIS A 383 -11.63 -23.24 17.72
N PHE A 384 -11.92 -24.12 18.67
CA PHE A 384 -11.48 -25.51 18.66
C PHE A 384 -12.65 -26.45 19.01
N SER A 385 -13.49 -26.73 18.01
CA SER A 385 -14.69 -27.57 18.18
C SER A 385 -14.40 -28.98 18.71
N ASN A 386 -13.19 -29.50 18.48
CA ASN A 386 -12.75 -30.82 18.93
C ASN A 386 -11.94 -30.77 20.25
N TRP A 387 -11.88 -29.62 20.93
CA TRP A 387 -11.15 -29.50 22.18
C TRP A 387 -11.86 -30.26 23.30
N GLN A 388 -11.22 -31.34 23.76
CA GLN A 388 -11.70 -32.17 24.88
C GLN A 388 -10.88 -31.94 26.18
N GLY A 389 -9.93 -31.01 26.16
CA GLY A 389 -9.07 -30.71 27.31
C GLY A 389 -9.75 -29.79 28.32
N THR A 390 -9.28 -29.81 29.57
CA THR A 390 -9.71 -28.87 30.61
C THR A 390 -8.65 -27.80 30.83
N LEU A 391 -9.06 -26.53 30.89
CA LEU A 391 -8.18 -25.41 31.25
C LEU A 391 -7.94 -25.31 32.77
N SER A 392 -8.76 -25.98 33.58
CA SER A 392 -8.65 -26.04 35.05
C SER A 392 -8.07 -27.37 35.52
N ALA A 393 -7.25 -27.38 36.58
CA ALA A 393 -6.82 -28.61 37.23
C ALA A 393 -7.91 -29.26 38.09
N LYS A 394 -8.95 -28.52 38.51
CA LYS A 394 -10.09 -29.08 39.28
C LYS A 394 -10.90 -30.11 38.48
N ASP A 395 -10.85 -30.02 37.15
CA ASP A 395 -11.57 -30.88 36.22
C ASP A 395 -10.63 -31.89 35.51
N ALA A 396 -9.34 -31.92 35.86
CA ALA A 396 -8.44 -32.97 35.39
C ALA A 396 -8.77 -34.27 36.16
N PRO A 397 -8.88 -35.43 35.49
CA PRO A 397 -9.10 -36.69 36.19
C PRO A 397 -7.96 -36.90 37.19
N SER A 398 -8.32 -36.95 38.46
CA SER A 398 -7.39 -37.08 39.58
C SER A 398 -6.68 -38.44 39.52
N SER A 399 -5.46 -38.47 39.00
CA SER A 399 -4.63 -39.69 38.98
C SER A 399 -3.99 -40.04 40.33
N GLU A 400 -4.45 -39.45 41.44
CA GLU A 400 -3.96 -39.73 42.80
C GLU A 400 -4.92 -40.55 43.68
N ARG A 401 -5.88 -41.28 43.11
CA ARG A 401 -6.61 -42.30 43.86
C ARG A 401 -6.66 -43.63 43.11
N GLU A 402 -5.60 -44.42 43.26
CA GLU A 402 -5.74 -45.89 43.29
C GLU A 402 -4.52 -46.51 43.99
N GLY A 403 -4.73 -46.90 45.25
CA GLY A 403 -3.81 -47.71 46.05
C GLY A 403 -3.73 -49.14 45.54
N GLY A 404 -3.15 -49.34 44.35
CA GLY A 404 -2.75 -50.65 43.84
C GLY A 404 -1.29 -50.92 44.14
N GLY A 405 -1.01 -51.81 45.10
CA GLY A 405 0.35 -52.24 45.44
C GLY A 405 1.13 -52.76 44.23
N TRP A 406 2.46 -52.65 44.26
CA TRP A 406 3.38 -52.95 43.15
C TRP A 406 3.15 -54.30 42.44
N LEU A 407 2.59 -55.29 43.14
CA LEU A 407 2.22 -56.60 42.61
C LEU A 407 1.07 -56.56 41.58
N SER A 408 0.11 -55.64 41.67
CA SER A 408 -0.98 -55.54 40.69
C SER A 408 -0.53 -54.92 39.37
N ARG A 409 0.51 -54.09 39.39
CA ARG A 409 1.12 -53.48 38.19
C ARG A 409 1.98 -54.45 37.38
N LEU A 410 2.53 -55.48 38.03
CA LEU A 410 3.38 -56.47 37.39
C LEU A 410 2.59 -57.59 36.68
N LEU A 411 1.32 -57.76 37.06
CA LEU A 411 0.43 -58.81 36.54
C LEU A 411 -0.61 -58.30 35.54
N ALA A 412 -0.65 -56.99 35.26
CA ALA A 412 -1.53 -56.43 34.25
C ALA A 412 -0.98 -56.73 32.84
N PRO A 413 -1.75 -57.37 31.94
CA PRO A 413 -1.28 -57.64 30.58
C PRO A 413 -1.03 -56.31 29.86
N ALA A 414 0.07 -56.25 29.11
CA ALA A 414 0.48 -55.08 28.35
C ALA A 414 -0.66 -54.65 27.41
N LYS A 415 -1.35 -53.55 27.74
CA LYS A 415 -2.28 -52.91 26.82
C LYS A 415 -1.47 -52.41 25.61
N THR A 416 -1.66 -53.10 24.50
CA THR A 416 -1.21 -52.68 23.18
C THR A 416 -1.92 -51.39 22.80
N SER A 417 -1.12 -50.33 22.60
CA SER A 417 -1.46 -49.00 22.08
C SER A 417 -2.33 -48.11 22.97
N PRO A 418 -1.85 -46.92 23.39
CA PRO A 418 -2.69 -45.92 24.03
C PRO A 418 -3.63 -45.29 23.00
N PRO A 419 -4.87 -44.93 23.38
CA PRO A 419 -5.79 -44.20 22.51
C PRO A 419 -5.23 -42.81 22.18
N ILE A 420 -5.44 -42.40 20.94
CA ILE A 420 -5.07 -41.07 20.44
C ILE A 420 -5.87 -40.01 21.23
N GLY A 421 -5.17 -39.09 21.92
CA GLY A 421 -5.78 -37.86 22.46
C GLY A 421 -6.10 -37.81 23.96
N GLU A 422 -5.27 -38.35 24.86
CA GLU A 422 -5.47 -38.10 26.30
C GLU A 422 -5.13 -36.63 26.68
N PRO A 423 -5.96 -35.93 27.50
CA PRO A 423 -5.72 -34.57 28.00
C PRO A 423 -4.34 -34.37 28.64
N ASP A 424 -3.82 -35.43 29.28
CA ASP A 424 -2.50 -35.47 29.89
C ASP A 424 -1.37 -35.36 28.87
N THR A 425 -1.59 -35.75 27.61
CA THR A 425 -0.60 -35.68 26.53
C THR A 425 -0.40 -34.25 26.06
N HIS A 426 -1.48 -33.46 25.88
CA HIS A 426 -1.38 -32.05 25.53
C HIS A 426 -0.68 -31.25 26.62
N ARG A 427 -1.01 -31.50 27.90
CA ARG A 427 -0.34 -30.85 29.04
C ARG A 427 1.14 -31.21 29.10
N LYS A 428 1.50 -32.50 28.98
CA LYS A 428 2.90 -32.95 28.90
C LYS A 428 3.66 -32.21 27.80
N TRP A 429 3.07 -32.12 26.62
CA TRP A 429 3.69 -31.46 25.47
C TRP A 429 3.90 -29.97 25.69
N ALA A 430 2.88 -29.27 26.17
CA ALA A 430 2.97 -27.84 26.40
C ALA A 430 3.99 -27.49 27.50
N LEU A 431 4.07 -28.31 28.56
CA LEU A 431 5.10 -28.17 29.60
C LEU A 431 6.51 -28.45 29.05
N ALA A 432 6.65 -29.42 28.13
CA ALA A 432 7.93 -29.84 27.57
C ALA A 432 8.68 -28.74 26.81
N MET A 433 7.99 -27.72 26.27
CA MET A 433 8.62 -26.60 25.57
C MET A 433 9.68 -25.88 26.40
N THR A 434 9.55 -25.89 27.74
CA THR A 434 10.41 -25.14 28.67
C THR A 434 11.54 -25.97 29.28
N GLU A 435 11.55 -27.29 29.05
CA GLU A 435 12.51 -28.21 29.67
C GLU A 435 13.98 -27.86 29.39
N PRO A 436 14.38 -27.39 28.18
CA PRO A 436 15.77 -26.94 27.98
C PRO A 436 16.20 -25.81 28.92
N LEU A 437 15.31 -24.88 29.26
CA LEU A 437 15.61 -23.78 30.18
C LEU A 437 15.67 -24.24 31.64
N PHE A 438 14.80 -25.16 32.05
CA PHE A 438 14.86 -25.74 33.38
C PHE A 438 16.10 -26.62 33.59
N HIS A 439 16.49 -27.40 32.57
CA HIS A 439 17.71 -28.20 32.58
C HIS A 439 18.96 -27.34 32.80
N ARG A 440 19.06 -26.19 32.12
CA ARG A 440 20.13 -25.20 32.34
C ARG A 440 20.23 -24.72 33.80
N HIS A 441 19.14 -24.80 34.53
CA HIS A 441 19.04 -24.39 35.93
C HIS A 441 19.06 -25.58 36.91
N ALA A 442 19.46 -26.76 36.43
CA ALA A 442 19.50 -28.01 37.19
C ALA A 442 18.14 -28.41 37.81
N VAL A 443 17.04 -27.97 37.20
CA VAL A 443 15.68 -28.37 37.56
C VAL A 443 15.19 -29.36 36.51
N THR A 444 14.84 -30.58 36.91
CA THR A 444 14.45 -31.65 35.98
C THR A 444 13.16 -32.36 36.38
N GLY A 445 12.58 -33.13 35.46
CA GLY A 445 11.33 -33.85 35.71
C GLY A 445 10.08 -32.95 35.80
N VAL A 446 10.18 -31.71 35.31
CA VAL A 446 9.17 -30.65 35.47
C VAL A 446 7.88 -30.93 34.71
N THR A 447 7.94 -31.82 33.71
CA THR A 447 6.83 -32.33 32.91
C THR A 447 6.06 -33.48 33.56
N ARG A 448 6.64 -34.18 34.56
CA ARG A 448 6.01 -35.38 35.17
C ARG A 448 4.79 -35.05 36.03
N GLY A 449 4.82 -33.91 36.71
CA GLY A 449 3.76 -33.54 37.65
C GLY A 449 2.48 -33.00 37.01
N LEU A 450 2.47 -32.74 35.69
CA LEU A 450 1.34 -32.12 34.96
C LEU A 450 0.82 -30.79 35.56
N ARG A 451 1.59 -30.17 36.45
CA ARG A 451 1.30 -28.87 37.07
C ARG A 451 1.84 -27.75 36.19
N LEU A 452 1.06 -26.70 36.03
CA LEU A 452 1.47 -25.50 35.30
C LEU A 452 2.67 -24.85 35.98
N GLY A 453 2.51 -24.57 37.28
CA GLY A 453 3.54 -23.97 38.12
C GLY A 453 4.85 -24.76 38.06
N ALA A 454 5.95 -24.03 37.88
CA ALA A 454 7.29 -24.58 38.08
C ALA A 454 7.47 -25.05 39.56
N PRO A 455 8.32 -26.06 39.82
CA PRO A 455 8.68 -26.45 41.18
C PRO A 455 9.23 -25.27 41.97
N LEU A 456 8.91 -25.18 43.27
CA LEU A 456 9.42 -24.16 44.18
C LEU A 456 10.96 -24.20 44.36
N ALA A 457 11.61 -25.26 43.88
CA ALA A 457 13.05 -25.47 43.93
C ALA A 457 13.85 -24.55 42.97
N VAL A 458 13.20 -23.65 42.23
CA VAL A 458 13.90 -22.66 41.40
C VAL A 458 14.70 -21.72 42.31
N PRO A 459 16.04 -21.59 42.14
CA PRO A 459 16.88 -20.69 42.92
C PRO A 459 16.27 -19.29 43.11
N GLN A 460 16.27 -18.78 44.35
CA GLN A 460 15.79 -17.42 44.69
C GLN A 460 16.40 -16.33 43.80
N ARG A 461 17.67 -16.50 43.40
CA ARG A 461 18.34 -15.59 42.46
C ARG A 461 17.60 -15.44 41.13
N GLN A 462 17.04 -16.52 40.58
CA GLN A 462 16.27 -16.49 39.34
C GLN A 462 14.91 -15.82 39.52
N GLN A 463 14.27 -16.06 40.67
CA GLN A 463 13.07 -15.32 41.03
C GLN A 463 13.34 -13.81 41.07
N SER A 464 14.41 -13.37 41.73
CA SER A 464 14.80 -11.96 41.75
C SER A 464 15.07 -11.41 40.34
N LEU A 465 15.79 -12.14 39.49
CA LEU A 465 16.08 -11.71 38.11
C LEU A 465 14.81 -11.52 37.28
N VAL A 466 13.89 -12.49 37.31
CA VAL A 466 12.62 -12.41 36.57
C VAL A 466 11.74 -11.28 37.11
N ARG A 467 11.70 -11.08 38.43
CA ARG A 467 10.98 -9.95 39.03
C ARG A 467 11.55 -8.61 38.57
N THR A 468 12.87 -8.45 38.58
CA THR A 468 13.54 -7.24 38.08
C THR A 468 13.29 -7.04 36.59
N GLU A 469 13.39 -8.09 35.78
CA GLU A 469 13.18 -8.01 34.32
C GLU A 469 11.76 -7.59 33.95
N LEU A 470 10.75 -8.09 34.68
CA LEU A 470 9.35 -7.72 34.46
C LEU A 470 8.95 -6.39 35.14
N GLY A 471 9.73 -5.93 36.12
CA GLY A 471 9.42 -4.75 36.93
C GLY A 471 8.37 -4.99 38.02
N LEU A 472 8.35 -6.19 38.63
CA LEU A 472 7.39 -6.58 39.67
C LEU A 472 7.79 -6.06 41.07
N ASP A 473 7.03 -5.13 41.63
CA ASP A 473 7.28 -4.44 42.91
C ASP A 473 6.12 -4.48 43.93
N GLN A 474 5.16 -5.41 43.77
CA GLN A 474 3.91 -5.56 44.53
C GLN A 474 2.86 -4.48 44.26
N ALA A 475 3.25 -3.20 44.23
CA ALA A 475 2.32 -2.10 43.97
C ALA A 475 1.79 -2.10 42.53
N ARG A 476 2.60 -2.60 41.58
CA ARG A 476 2.30 -2.60 40.15
C ARG A 476 2.13 -4.01 39.56
N ASP A 477 2.09 -5.04 40.40
CA ASP A 477 2.07 -6.43 39.94
C ASP A 477 0.88 -6.67 38.99
N GLU A 478 -0.33 -6.16 39.30
CA GLU A 478 -1.50 -6.30 38.40
C GLU A 478 -1.32 -5.65 37.03
N GLU A 479 -0.80 -4.41 36.97
CA GLU A 479 -0.53 -3.68 35.72
C GLU A 479 0.51 -4.43 34.86
N VAL A 480 1.60 -4.86 35.50
CA VAL A 480 2.68 -5.60 34.84
C VAL A 480 2.18 -6.95 34.30
N LEU A 481 1.33 -7.64 35.06
CA LEU A 481 0.74 -8.92 34.66
C LEU A 481 -0.30 -8.77 33.54
N ALA A 482 -1.06 -7.68 33.53
CA ALA A 482 -1.96 -7.35 32.43
C ALA A 482 -1.18 -7.10 31.13
N ARG A 483 -0.09 -6.31 31.21
CA ARG A 483 0.82 -6.11 30.06
C ARG A 483 1.46 -7.41 29.61
N PHE A 484 1.92 -8.25 30.55
CA PHE A 484 2.49 -9.56 30.23
C PHE A 484 1.52 -10.45 29.43
N GLN A 485 0.24 -10.46 29.79
CA GLN A 485 -0.80 -11.18 29.03
C GLN A 485 -0.98 -10.55 27.64
N GLN A 486 -1.15 -9.24 27.56
CA GLN A 486 -1.38 -8.52 26.28
C GLN A 486 -0.22 -8.71 25.30
N GLU A 487 1.02 -8.73 25.79
CA GLU A 487 2.24 -8.84 24.99
C GLU A 487 2.77 -10.28 24.90
N PHE A 488 2.04 -11.28 25.40
CA PHE A 488 2.56 -12.65 25.54
C PHE A 488 3.07 -13.24 24.21
N PHE A 489 2.38 -12.94 23.10
CA PHE A 489 2.78 -13.39 21.76
C PHE A 489 3.69 -12.40 21.01
N ARG A 490 3.81 -11.14 21.46
CA ARG A 490 4.68 -10.12 20.85
C ARG A 490 6.14 -10.51 20.99
N VAL A 491 6.94 -10.34 19.93
CA VAL A 491 8.39 -10.61 19.91
C VAL A 491 9.11 -9.27 19.74
N PRO A 492 9.50 -8.58 20.83
CA PRO A 492 10.11 -7.25 20.76
C PRO A 492 11.40 -7.21 19.92
N GLU A 493 12.12 -8.33 19.87
CA GLU A 493 13.38 -8.45 19.13
C GLU A 493 13.21 -8.28 17.61
N PHE A 494 11.99 -8.40 17.08
CA PHE A 494 11.73 -8.19 15.65
C PHE A 494 12.01 -6.77 15.17
N GLU A 495 11.90 -5.76 16.04
CA GLU A 495 12.24 -4.37 15.69
C GLU A 495 13.71 -4.22 15.28
N ARG A 496 14.59 -5.12 15.74
CA ARG A 496 16.02 -5.13 15.43
C ARG A 496 16.36 -5.95 14.19
N LEU A 497 15.39 -6.68 13.61
CA LEU A 497 15.60 -7.46 12.40
C LEU A 497 15.80 -6.57 11.17
N GLY A 498 15.23 -5.37 11.11
CA GLY A 498 15.22 -4.55 9.90
C GLY A 498 16.62 -4.30 9.28
N ALA A 499 17.63 -4.09 10.11
CA ALA A 499 19.02 -3.91 9.64
C ALA A 499 19.73 -5.22 9.21
N SER A 500 19.15 -6.38 9.54
CA SER A 500 19.75 -7.72 9.39
C SER A 500 18.93 -8.68 8.51
N ALA A 501 17.72 -8.29 8.09
CA ALA A 501 16.82 -9.12 7.29
C ALA A 501 17.53 -9.60 6.01
N GLY A 502 17.48 -10.91 5.75
CA GLY A 502 18.12 -11.51 4.57
C GLY A 502 19.63 -11.76 4.67
N ARG A 503 20.34 -11.23 5.68
CA ARG A 503 21.78 -11.49 5.87
C ARG A 503 22.06 -12.90 6.40
N GLN A 504 21.15 -13.44 7.19
CA GLN A 504 21.21 -14.79 7.73
C GLN A 504 19.82 -15.42 7.63
N LYS A 505 19.78 -16.71 7.27
CA LYS A 505 18.51 -17.40 7.03
C LYS A 505 17.74 -17.65 8.32
N GLY A 506 16.46 -17.27 8.33
CA GLY A 506 15.47 -17.69 9.33
C GLY A 506 15.67 -17.06 10.71
N LEU A 507 16.12 -15.79 10.75
CA LEU A 507 16.33 -15.07 12.01
C LEU A 507 15.03 -14.90 12.78
N ALA A 508 13.94 -14.57 12.08
CA ALA A 508 12.63 -14.39 12.70
C ALA A 508 12.13 -15.68 13.38
N ARG A 509 12.32 -16.84 12.74
CA ARG A 509 11.98 -18.14 13.34
C ARG A 509 12.81 -18.42 14.59
N GLN A 510 14.11 -18.11 14.57
CA GLN A 510 14.99 -18.30 15.73
C GLN A 510 14.56 -17.43 16.92
N LEU A 511 14.28 -16.14 16.68
CA LEU A 511 13.78 -15.23 17.71
C LEU A 511 12.42 -15.64 18.24
N LEU A 512 11.50 -16.06 17.37
CA LEU A 512 10.19 -16.58 17.78
C LEU A 512 10.34 -17.82 18.68
N ALA A 513 11.23 -18.76 18.33
CA ALA A 513 11.49 -19.95 19.14
C ALA A 513 12.02 -19.60 20.53
N ALA A 514 13.01 -18.72 20.58
CA ALA A 514 13.63 -18.27 21.82
C ALA A 514 12.62 -17.54 22.72
N HIS A 515 11.82 -16.65 22.13
CA HIS A 515 10.75 -15.95 22.81
C HIS A 515 9.67 -16.90 23.32
N ALA A 516 9.19 -17.83 22.49
CA ALA A 516 8.16 -18.79 22.88
C ALA A 516 8.60 -19.64 24.07
N MET A 517 9.83 -20.15 24.04
CA MET A 517 10.41 -20.92 25.15
C MET A 517 10.54 -20.07 26.42
N ARG A 518 11.03 -18.83 26.30
CA ARG A 518 11.20 -17.90 27.43
C ARG A 518 9.87 -17.49 28.05
N GLN A 519 8.86 -17.15 27.25
CA GLN A 519 7.55 -16.74 27.73
C GLN A 519 6.84 -17.88 28.47
N SER A 520 6.89 -19.09 27.94
CA SER A 520 6.38 -20.27 28.66
C SER A 520 7.14 -20.52 29.95
N TYR A 521 8.46 -20.32 29.99
CA TYR A 521 9.25 -20.47 31.21
C TYR A 521 8.81 -19.47 32.29
N ILE A 522 8.70 -18.19 31.92
CA ILE A 522 8.24 -17.13 32.84
C ILE A 522 6.81 -17.37 33.31
N LEU A 523 5.90 -17.73 32.40
CA LEU A 523 4.52 -18.05 32.72
C LEU A 523 4.43 -19.13 33.81
N ARG A 524 5.24 -20.18 33.70
CA ARG A 524 5.29 -21.27 34.69
C ARG A 524 5.84 -20.79 36.04
N LEU A 525 6.79 -19.86 36.07
CA LEU A 525 7.27 -19.25 37.31
C LEU A 525 6.21 -18.36 37.96
N LEU A 526 5.54 -17.52 37.18
CA LEU A 526 4.45 -16.65 37.67
C LEU A 526 3.28 -17.47 38.22
N ALA A 527 2.93 -18.59 37.58
CA ALA A 527 1.95 -19.54 38.08
C ALA A 527 2.39 -20.21 39.40
N ALA A 528 3.68 -20.57 39.53
CA ALA A 528 4.22 -21.13 40.77
C ALA A 528 4.18 -20.15 41.94
N TRP A 529 4.27 -18.84 41.66
CA TRP A 529 4.17 -17.77 42.66
C TRP A 529 2.73 -17.29 42.89
N GLY A 530 1.73 -17.92 42.26
CA GLY A 530 0.32 -17.54 42.41
C GLY A 530 -0.05 -16.19 41.78
N LEU A 531 0.79 -15.64 40.88
CA LEU A 531 0.54 -14.35 40.22
C LEU A 531 -0.33 -14.49 38.96
N ILE A 532 -0.38 -15.69 38.38
CA ILE A 532 -1.23 -16.01 37.22
C ILE A 532 -2.15 -17.16 37.60
N ASP A 533 -3.45 -16.98 37.34
CA ASP A 533 -4.46 -18.01 37.49
C ASP A 533 -4.17 -19.21 36.56
N GLU A 534 -4.48 -20.42 37.03
CA GLU A 534 -4.20 -21.64 36.27
C GLU A 534 -4.96 -21.69 34.94
N THR A 535 -6.20 -21.22 34.88
CA THR A 535 -7.04 -21.28 33.68
C THR A 535 -6.43 -20.43 32.57
N LEU A 536 -6.09 -19.17 32.91
CA LEU A 536 -5.39 -18.26 32.00
C LEU A 536 -4.02 -18.82 31.60
N GLY A 537 -3.28 -19.34 32.58
CA GLY A 537 -1.95 -19.86 32.33
C GLY A 537 -1.94 -21.08 31.41
N TRP A 538 -2.89 -22.01 31.55
CA TRP A 538 -3.04 -23.13 30.61
C TRP A 538 -3.48 -22.65 29.23
N ALA A 539 -4.42 -21.70 29.14
CA ALA A 539 -4.86 -21.12 27.87
C ALA A 539 -3.67 -20.53 27.09
N LEU A 540 -2.88 -19.65 27.72
CA LEU A 540 -1.68 -19.06 27.12
C LEU A 540 -0.64 -20.12 26.74
N LEU A 541 -0.41 -21.11 27.62
CA LEU A 541 0.58 -22.15 27.38
C LEU A 541 0.19 -23.07 26.21
N PHE A 542 -1.08 -23.44 26.07
CA PHE A 542 -1.57 -24.25 24.95
C PHE A 542 -1.51 -23.50 23.63
N LEU A 543 -1.89 -22.23 23.61
CA LEU A 543 -1.81 -21.41 22.41
C LEU A 543 -0.34 -21.18 21.99
N ASN A 544 0.57 -21.02 22.95
CA ASN A 544 2.01 -20.97 22.64
C ASN A 544 2.55 -22.30 22.13
N ALA A 545 2.05 -23.43 22.66
CA ALA A 545 2.37 -24.75 22.16
C ALA A 545 1.91 -24.93 20.71
N GLN A 546 0.71 -24.45 20.38
CA GLN A 546 0.24 -24.44 19.00
C GLN A 546 1.09 -23.53 18.11
N ARG A 547 1.46 -22.33 18.58
CA ARG A 547 2.42 -21.45 17.86
C ARG A 547 3.73 -22.16 17.53
N VAL A 548 4.29 -22.92 18.47
CA VAL A 548 5.50 -23.72 18.26
C VAL A 548 5.23 -24.86 17.27
N ARG A 549 4.09 -25.56 17.41
CA ARG A 549 3.70 -26.65 16.52
C ARG A 549 3.50 -26.21 15.07
N ASP A 550 2.98 -25.00 14.85
CA ASP A 550 2.74 -24.38 13.55
C ASP A 550 4.04 -23.86 12.92
N CYS A 551 4.99 -23.39 13.74
CA CYS A 551 6.21 -22.74 13.26
C CYS A 551 7.41 -23.70 13.08
N PHE A 552 7.35 -24.94 13.55
CA PHE A 552 8.48 -25.89 13.53
C PHE A 552 8.03 -27.31 13.19
N LEU A 553 8.95 -28.12 12.67
CA LEU A 553 8.69 -29.49 12.21
C LEU A 553 8.99 -30.55 13.26
N GLY A 554 9.70 -30.19 14.33
CA GLY A 554 10.13 -31.13 15.36
C GLY A 554 10.78 -30.46 16.56
N TRP A 555 10.95 -31.26 17.61
CA TRP A 555 11.62 -30.84 18.84
C TRP A 555 13.04 -30.35 18.59
N ASP A 556 13.82 -31.06 17.78
CA ASP A 556 15.22 -30.70 17.51
C ASP A 556 15.34 -29.37 16.77
N GLU A 557 14.47 -29.13 15.78
CA GLU A 557 14.43 -27.86 15.04
C GLU A 557 14.04 -26.70 15.97
N PHE A 558 13.01 -26.88 16.79
CA PHE A 558 12.57 -25.87 17.76
C PHE A 558 13.66 -25.57 18.80
N GLY A 559 14.29 -26.60 19.37
CA GLY A 559 15.34 -26.45 20.38
C GLY A 559 16.57 -25.72 19.87
N LEU A 560 17.06 -26.11 18.69
CA LEU A 560 18.20 -25.46 18.05
C LEU A 560 17.86 -24.02 17.64
N ALA A 561 16.67 -23.77 17.09
CA ALA A 561 16.21 -22.43 16.77
C ALA A 561 16.14 -21.53 18.02
N ALA A 562 15.62 -22.06 19.13
CA ALA A 562 15.54 -21.34 20.40
C ALA A 562 16.93 -21.03 20.97
N ALA A 563 17.88 -21.97 20.89
CA ALA A 563 19.27 -21.73 21.31
C ALA A 563 19.91 -20.59 20.51
N ARG A 564 19.80 -20.63 19.17
CA ARG A 564 20.32 -19.59 18.28
C ARG A 564 19.67 -18.23 18.52
N GLY A 565 18.34 -18.19 18.66
CA GLY A 565 17.61 -16.96 18.94
C GLY A 565 18.01 -16.33 20.28
N ARG A 566 18.27 -17.15 21.32
CA ARG A 566 18.80 -16.65 22.60
C ARG A 566 20.19 -16.04 22.45
N ALA A 567 21.08 -16.68 21.69
CA ALA A 567 22.40 -16.12 21.42
C ALA A 567 22.32 -14.81 20.63
N LEU A 568 21.41 -14.73 19.65
CA LEU A 568 21.17 -13.50 18.89
C LEU A 568 20.68 -12.37 19.79
N ARG A 569 19.67 -12.63 20.63
CA ARG A 569 19.16 -11.67 21.62
C ARG A 569 20.26 -11.21 22.57
N ALA A 570 21.09 -12.12 23.09
CA ALA A 570 22.19 -11.78 23.97
C ALA A 570 23.19 -10.85 23.28
N ALA A 571 23.60 -11.18 22.05
CA ALA A 571 24.51 -10.34 21.27
C ALA A 571 23.96 -8.92 21.07
N TRP A 572 22.66 -8.78 20.79
CA TRP A 572 22.01 -7.49 20.62
C TRP A 572 21.89 -6.67 21.92
N LEU A 573 21.83 -7.32 23.08
CA LEU A 573 21.78 -6.63 24.38
C LEU A 573 23.17 -6.19 24.87
N SER A 574 24.24 -6.85 24.42
CA SER A 574 25.60 -6.64 24.93
C SER A 574 26.32 -5.37 24.43
N HIS A 575 25.72 -4.51 23.59
CA HIS A 575 26.26 -3.20 23.14
C HIS A 575 27.67 -3.18 22.52
N GLU A 576 28.38 -4.30 22.36
CA GLU A 576 29.67 -4.38 21.69
C GLU A 576 29.47 -4.17 20.17
N PRO A 577 29.96 -3.06 19.58
CA PRO A 577 29.89 -2.85 18.15
C PRO A 577 30.96 -3.74 17.50
N HIS A 578 30.62 -4.99 17.21
CA HIS A 578 31.45 -5.80 16.32
C HIS A 578 31.31 -5.26 14.91
N HIS A 579 32.22 -4.34 14.56
CA HIS A 579 32.46 -3.92 13.20
C HIS A 579 32.76 -5.15 12.32
N GLY A 580 31.83 -5.49 11.44
CA GLY A 580 32.11 -6.22 10.20
C GLY A 580 32.44 -7.72 10.29
N GLN A 581 32.37 -8.37 11.45
CA GLN A 581 32.42 -9.84 11.54
C GLN A 581 31.05 -10.37 11.91
N GLY A 582 30.53 -11.30 11.09
CA GLY A 582 29.18 -11.84 11.20
C GLY A 582 28.81 -12.18 12.64
N THR A 583 27.61 -11.78 13.05
CA THR A 583 26.97 -12.13 14.32
C THR A 583 26.77 -13.65 14.38
N HIS A 584 27.84 -14.40 14.59
CA HIS A 584 27.74 -15.82 14.88
C HIS A 584 27.10 -15.98 16.25
N PRO A 585 25.98 -16.71 16.36
CA PRO A 585 25.41 -17.06 17.65
C PRO A 585 26.51 -17.66 18.52
N SER A 586 26.63 -17.22 19.78
CA SER A 586 27.59 -17.80 20.72
C SER A 586 27.41 -19.32 20.75
N LYS A 587 28.45 -20.06 20.37
CA LYS A 587 28.48 -21.54 20.40
C LYS A 587 28.11 -22.10 21.77
N ALA A 588 28.28 -21.33 22.85
CA ALA A 588 27.87 -21.72 24.18
C ALA A 588 26.38 -22.10 24.27
N THR A 589 25.49 -21.34 23.61
CA THR A 589 24.04 -21.64 23.64
C THR A 589 23.68 -22.90 22.86
N GLU A 590 24.36 -23.17 21.75
CA GLU A 590 24.19 -24.41 20.98
C GLU A 590 24.77 -25.61 21.74
N ASN A 591 25.91 -25.44 22.43
CA ASN A 591 26.48 -26.47 23.30
C ASN A 591 25.53 -26.80 24.47
N GLU A 592 24.96 -25.81 25.15
CA GLU A 592 23.94 -26.03 26.20
C GLU A 592 22.74 -26.83 25.67
N TRP A 593 22.30 -26.53 24.44
CA TRP A 593 21.26 -27.31 23.76
C TRP A 593 21.71 -28.75 23.51
N GLN A 594 22.94 -28.94 23.04
CA GLN A 594 23.49 -30.26 22.76
C GLN A 594 23.66 -31.11 24.03
N ASP A 595 24.03 -30.50 25.16
CA ASP A 595 24.06 -31.13 26.47
C ASP A 595 22.67 -31.62 26.89
N PHE A 596 21.64 -30.78 26.74
CA PHE A 596 20.24 -31.19 26.99
C PHE A 596 19.81 -32.32 26.05
N HIS A 597 20.10 -32.21 24.75
CA HIS A 597 19.71 -33.19 23.74
C HIS A 597 20.35 -34.58 23.97
N THR A 598 21.57 -34.60 24.52
CA THR A 598 22.29 -35.84 24.85
C THR A 598 21.98 -36.38 26.25
N SER A 599 21.36 -35.58 27.13
CA SER A 599 20.97 -35.99 28.47
C SER A 599 20.03 -37.20 28.49
N PRO A 600 20.18 -38.14 29.46
CA PRO A 600 19.25 -39.25 29.66
C PRO A 600 17.81 -38.80 29.99
N GLU A 601 17.68 -37.58 30.52
CA GLU A 601 16.42 -36.96 30.91
C GLU A 601 15.75 -36.17 29.76
N TYR A 602 16.31 -36.27 28.54
CA TYR A 602 15.76 -35.67 27.32
C TYR A 602 14.35 -36.19 27.01
N ILE A 603 13.34 -35.51 27.57
CA ILE A 603 11.93 -35.89 27.47
C ILE A 603 11.40 -35.82 26.03
N TRP A 604 12.00 -34.96 25.20
CA TRP A 604 11.65 -34.80 23.79
C TRP A 604 11.92 -36.08 22.95
N LYS A 605 12.85 -36.97 23.36
CA LYS A 605 13.01 -38.32 22.75
C LYS A 605 11.80 -39.23 22.99
N ARG A 606 11.07 -39.00 24.08
CA ARG A 606 9.96 -39.86 24.55
C ARG A 606 8.59 -39.29 24.18
N LEU A 607 8.54 -38.06 23.70
CA LEU A 607 7.33 -37.34 23.40
C LEU A 607 7.25 -37.05 21.90
N GLN A 608 6.25 -37.64 21.23
CA GLN A 608 6.06 -37.47 19.79
C GLN A 608 5.67 -36.03 19.45
N TRP A 609 6.33 -35.44 18.44
CA TRP A 609 6.00 -34.07 18.00
C TRP A 609 4.54 -33.95 17.56
N SER A 610 4.02 -34.96 16.86
CA SER A 610 2.65 -35.03 16.35
C SER A 610 1.58 -35.24 17.42
N SER A 611 1.94 -35.51 18.68
CA SER A 611 0.96 -35.77 19.75
C SER A 611 0.27 -34.52 20.27
N PHE A 612 0.55 -33.34 19.71
CA PHE A 612 -0.09 -32.08 20.03
C PHE A 612 -0.65 -31.44 18.77
N ASN A 613 -1.94 -31.14 18.79
CA ASN A 613 -2.60 -30.26 17.83
C ASN A 613 -3.94 -29.79 18.39
N LEU A 614 -4.13 -28.48 18.57
CA LEU A 614 -5.43 -27.90 18.93
C LEU A 614 -6.41 -27.88 17.75
N VAL A 615 -5.90 -27.82 16.52
CA VAL A 615 -6.67 -27.64 15.29
C VAL A 615 -6.85 -28.98 14.57
N MET A 616 -7.12 -30.06 15.30
CA MET A 616 -7.29 -31.39 14.70
C MET A 616 -8.30 -31.33 13.53
N PRO A 617 -7.94 -31.79 12.32
CA PRO A 617 -8.89 -31.86 11.23
C PRO A 617 -10.02 -32.81 11.64
N GLY A 618 -11.22 -32.26 11.78
CA GLY A 618 -12.41 -33.09 11.88
C GLY A 618 -12.51 -33.91 10.59
N LEU A 619 -12.91 -35.18 10.72
CA LEU A 619 -13.49 -35.91 9.60
C LEU A 619 -14.50 -34.97 8.92
N ALA A 620 -14.18 -34.51 7.72
CA ALA A 620 -15.21 -34.01 6.83
C ALA A 620 -16.24 -35.14 6.68
N PRO A 621 -17.55 -34.88 6.80
CA PRO A 621 -18.53 -35.90 6.46
C PRO A 621 -18.27 -36.31 5.02
N ASP A 622 -18.01 -37.61 4.83
CA ASP A 622 -17.79 -38.19 3.51
C ASP A 622 -18.98 -37.83 2.60
N PRO A 623 -18.77 -37.08 1.51
CA PRO A 623 -19.86 -36.71 0.60
C PRO A 623 -20.51 -37.93 -0.08
N SER A 624 -19.93 -39.14 0.05
CA SER A 624 -20.51 -40.37 -0.51
C SER A 624 -21.66 -40.97 0.31
N LEU A 625 -21.98 -40.46 1.50
CA LEU A 625 -23.09 -40.99 2.33
C LEU A 625 -24.43 -40.27 2.13
N GLN A 626 -24.52 -39.24 1.29
CA GLN A 626 -25.79 -38.57 0.96
C GLN A 626 -26.53 -39.12 -0.27
N GLN A 627 -26.03 -40.18 -0.91
CA GLN A 627 -26.66 -40.73 -2.13
C GLN A 627 -27.53 -41.98 -1.93
N HIS A 628 -27.73 -42.50 -0.71
CA HIS A 628 -28.51 -43.74 -0.51
C HIS A 628 -29.91 -43.58 0.10
N ASN A 629 -30.41 -42.36 0.34
CA ASN A 629 -31.78 -42.13 0.84
C ASN A 629 -32.61 -41.21 -0.08
N ARG A 630 -32.61 -41.50 -1.38
CA ARG A 630 -33.64 -41.06 -2.32
C ARG A 630 -34.08 -42.25 -3.17
N ASN A 631 -34.82 -43.15 -2.55
CA ASN A 631 -35.77 -44.07 -3.20
C ASN A 631 -36.58 -44.75 -2.09
N HIS A 632 -37.58 -44.01 -1.57
CA HIS A 632 -38.86 -44.53 -1.11
C HIS A 632 -39.86 -43.38 -1.05
#